data_AF-A0A7W0K7T0-F1
#
_entry.id   AF-A0A7W0K7T0-F1
#
_cell.length_a   1.000
_cell.length_b   1.000
_cell.length_c   1.000
_cell.angle_alpha   90.00
_cell.angle_beta   90.00
_cell.angle_gamma   90.00
#
_symmetry.space_group_name_H-M   'P 1'
#
loop_
_entity.id
_entity.type
_entity.pdbx_description
1 polymer ?
#
loop_
_entity_poly.entity_id
_entity_poly.type
_entity_poly.pdbx_seq_one_letter_code
_entity_poly.pdbx_strand_id
1 'polypeptide(L)'
;GMDIRVAVPNGLMDVSNGKFLGKTDIGDGYTRWDWRVHYPINSYNVSLNIGAYVHFSETLGDLPLDYFVLPGSLAKAKVQFAQAKPMIEVYEKVFGEYPFVKDGYKLIEVPYSGMEHQSAVTYGNRWANGYLERDWTGVGVSLKFDFIIIHESAHEWFGNAVSAADVSDMWIQEGWATYLEAIYVEKLFGYDDALRYTNGLKEKVKNTEPVITQRGIHRTPPADQYFKGALFLHTLRNVVNDDAKWWAAVRELYQQFKYQNIMTEDVVRFMNTRLGMDLTAVFNQYLRRASIPTLELAFNDNEDSVAYRWKTDEREFMMPIRVGARASWQTISPTTNWRVMPNTLARAQFEVATDLYYINVEARP
;
A
#
# COMPACT_ATOMS: atom_id res chain seq x y z
N GLY A 1 20.18 12.93 -5.40
CA GLY A 1 20.02 13.31 -6.81
C GLY A 1 21.01 12.57 -7.66
N MET A 2 20.75 12.52 -8.96
CA MET A 2 21.56 11.81 -9.95
C MET A 2 21.39 12.49 -11.31
N ASP A 3 22.49 12.63 -12.05
CA ASP A 3 22.46 13.03 -13.46
C ASP A 3 22.53 11.77 -14.32
N ILE A 4 21.59 11.62 -15.24
CA ILE A 4 21.51 10.50 -16.16
C ILE A 4 21.71 11.03 -17.58
N ARG A 5 22.69 10.49 -18.29
CA ARG A 5 22.99 10.87 -19.68
C ARG A 5 23.11 9.63 -20.52
N VAL A 6 22.20 9.43 -21.47
CA VAL A 6 22.15 8.23 -22.31
C VAL A 6 22.18 8.61 -23.76
N ALA A 7 23.17 8.10 -24.50
CA ALA A 7 23.20 8.20 -25.95
C ALA A 7 22.50 6.98 -26.56
N VAL A 8 21.49 7.22 -27.40
CA VAL A 8 20.72 6.17 -28.07
C VAL A 8 20.71 6.41 -29.58
N PRO A 9 20.52 5.37 -30.42
CA PRO A 9 20.40 5.53 -31.86
C PRO A 9 19.34 6.58 -32.25
N ASN A 10 19.64 7.36 -33.29
CA ASN A 10 18.72 8.36 -33.83
C ASN A 10 17.37 7.71 -34.21
N GLY A 11 16.28 8.40 -33.87
CA GLY A 11 14.91 7.88 -34.03
C GLY A 11 14.35 7.18 -32.79
N LEU A 12 15.18 6.92 -31.76
CA LEU A 12 14.74 6.45 -30.44
C LEU A 12 14.76 7.58 -29.40
N MET A 13 13.99 7.37 -28.33
CA MET A 13 13.92 8.21 -27.14
C MET A 13 14.37 7.40 -25.92
N ASP A 14 15.23 7.99 -25.10
CA ASP A 14 15.45 7.54 -23.73
C ASP A 14 14.52 8.30 -22.77
N VAL A 15 13.82 7.56 -21.91
CA VAL A 15 12.99 8.08 -20.83
C VAL A 15 13.49 7.51 -19.52
N SER A 16 14.06 8.37 -18.69
CA SER A 16 14.67 8.03 -17.41
C SER A 16 13.99 8.73 -16.24
N ASN A 17 14.42 8.44 -15.01
CA ASN A 17 13.97 9.16 -13.82
C ASN A 17 14.31 10.66 -13.91
N GLY A 18 13.58 11.47 -13.15
CA GLY A 18 13.92 12.88 -12.96
C GLY A 18 13.36 13.80 -14.05
N LYS A 19 13.78 15.07 -14.00
CA LYS A 19 13.38 16.09 -14.97
C LYS A 19 14.17 15.97 -16.26
N PHE A 20 13.49 16.04 -17.41
CA PHE A 20 14.14 16.14 -18.71
C PHE A 20 14.86 17.49 -18.85
N LEU A 21 16.15 17.47 -19.17
CA LEU A 21 16.96 18.67 -19.37
C LEU A 21 17.16 19.01 -20.86
N GLY A 22 16.95 18.05 -21.74
CA GLY A 22 17.08 18.22 -23.18
C GLY A 22 17.79 17.05 -23.84
N LYS A 23 17.93 17.15 -25.15
CA LYS A 23 18.67 16.18 -25.97
C LYS A 23 19.62 16.86 -26.93
N THR A 24 20.69 16.18 -27.29
CA THR A 24 21.73 16.69 -28.18
C THR A 24 22.13 15.59 -29.17
N ASP A 25 22.06 15.87 -30.48
CA ASP A 25 22.68 15.01 -31.49
C ASP A 25 24.21 15.09 -31.29
N ILE A 26 24.84 13.97 -31.01
CA ILE A 26 26.28 13.89 -30.74
C ILE A 26 27.08 13.39 -31.95
N GLY A 27 26.44 13.23 -33.11
CA GLY A 27 27.04 12.66 -34.31
C GLY A 27 26.96 11.13 -34.35
N ASP A 28 27.49 10.55 -35.42
CA ASP A 28 27.60 9.09 -35.66
C ASP A 28 26.28 8.30 -35.53
N GLY A 29 25.15 8.98 -35.71
CA GLY A 29 23.83 8.36 -35.63
C GLY A 29 23.27 8.20 -34.21
N TYR A 30 23.77 8.95 -33.23
CA TYR A 30 23.30 8.92 -31.84
C TYR A 30 22.81 10.27 -31.32
N THR A 31 21.74 10.25 -30.54
CA THR A 31 21.22 11.39 -29.78
C THR A 31 21.38 11.10 -28.29
N ARG A 32 22.04 12.01 -27.56
CA ARG A 32 22.13 11.98 -26.10
C ARG A 32 20.90 12.62 -25.47
N TRP A 33 20.32 11.98 -24.47
CA TRP A 33 19.22 12.47 -23.64
C TRP A 33 19.74 12.71 -22.23
N ASP A 34 19.48 13.90 -21.70
CA ASP A 34 19.99 14.34 -20.40
C ASP A 34 18.82 14.52 -19.43
N TRP A 35 18.88 13.82 -18.28
CA TRP A 35 17.90 13.87 -17.21
C TRP A 35 18.57 14.18 -15.87
N ARG A 36 17.81 14.82 -14.96
CA ARG A 36 18.26 15.09 -13.59
C ARG A 36 17.21 14.71 -12.57
N VAL A 37 17.58 13.80 -11.68
CA VAL A 37 16.84 13.46 -10.46
C VAL A 37 17.23 14.46 -9.37
N HIS A 38 16.30 15.30 -8.93
CA HIS A 38 16.55 16.34 -7.94
C HIS A 38 16.53 15.82 -6.50
N TYR A 39 15.80 14.74 -6.24
CA TYR A 39 15.64 14.18 -4.90
C TYR A 39 16.63 13.03 -4.65
N PRO A 40 16.83 12.58 -3.39
CA PRO A 40 17.52 11.31 -3.13
C PRO A 40 16.87 10.16 -3.91
N ILE A 41 17.67 9.20 -4.35
CA ILE A 41 17.21 8.03 -5.11
C ILE A 41 18.09 6.84 -4.73
N ASN A 42 17.49 5.67 -4.59
CA ASN A 42 18.23 4.42 -4.37
C ASN A 42 18.58 3.75 -5.70
N SER A 43 19.57 2.85 -5.72
CA SER A 43 20.04 2.22 -6.97
C SER A 43 18.98 1.34 -7.65
N TYR A 44 18.09 0.74 -6.87
CA TYR A 44 16.96 -0.05 -7.37
C TYR A 44 15.99 0.78 -8.21
N ASN A 45 15.78 2.04 -7.85
CA ASN A 45 14.87 2.95 -8.52
C ASN A 45 15.40 3.54 -9.83
N VAL A 46 16.67 3.33 -10.15
CA VAL A 46 17.27 3.89 -11.36
C VAL A 46 16.79 3.10 -12.58
N SER A 47 16.10 3.78 -13.49
CA SER A 47 15.52 3.21 -14.70
C SER A 47 15.91 4.00 -15.95
N LEU A 48 16.07 3.25 -17.04
CA LEU A 48 16.39 3.73 -18.38
C LEU A 48 15.47 3.00 -19.35
N ASN A 49 14.55 3.72 -20.01
CA ASN A 49 13.60 3.12 -20.96
C ASN A 49 13.85 3.67 -22.35
N ILE A 50 14.26 2.81 -23.28
CA ILE A 50 14.63 3.22 -24.64
C ILE A 50 13.62 2.64 -25.64
N GLY A 51 12.97 3.50 -26.40
CA GLY A 51 11.96 3.10 -27.37
C GLY A 51 11.60 4.18 -28.37
N ALA A 52 10.86 3.81 -29.41
CA ALA A 52 10.28 4.76 -30.37
C ALA A 52 9.02 5.44 -29.79
N TYR A 53 9.15 6.01 -28.59
CA TYR A 53 8.03 6.58 -27.86
C TYR A 53 7.43 7.80 -28.55
N VAL A 54 6.12 7.93 -28.44
CA VAL A 54 5.40 9.18 -28.57
C VAL A 54 5.06 9.71 -27.17
N HIS A 55 4.99 11.03 -27.05
CA HIS A 55 4.77 11.72 -25.78
C HIS A 55 3.46 12.51 -25.81
N PHE A 56 2.75 12.50 -24.70
CA PHE A 56 1.68 13.44 -24.39
C PHE A 56 1.74 13.78 -22.90
N SER A 57 1.20 14.93 -22.51
CA SER A 57 1.29 15.41 -21.14
C SER A 57 0.05 16.17 -20.70
N GLU A 58 -0.06 16.34 -19.38
CA GLU A 58 -1.00 17.21 -18.71
C GLU A 58 -0.38 17.79 -17.44
N THR A 59 -1.14 18.60 -16.70
CA THR A 59 -0.70 19.14 -15.41
C THR A 59 -1.77 18.93 -14.32
N LEU A 60 -1.28 18.73 -13.10
CA LEU A 60 -2.06 18.81 -11.87
C LEU A 60 -1.51 19.97 -11.03
N GLY A 61 -2.14 21.14 -11.13
CA GLY A 61 -1.54 22.38 -10.61
C GLY A 61 -0.20 22.65 -11.30
N ASP A 62 0.86 22.75 -10.50
CA ASP A 62 2.24 22.94 -10.98
C ASP A 62 3.00 21.63 -11.25
N LEU A 63 2.40 20.47 -10.94
CA LEU A 63 3.02 19.15 -11.17
C LEU A 63 2.85 18.74 -12.65
N PRO A 64 3.95 18.59 -13.42
CA PRO A 64 3.87 18.01 -14.77
C PRO A 64 3.64 16.49 -14.70
N LEU A 65 2.70 16.02 -15.51
CA LEU A 65 2.43 14.60 -15.74
C LEU A 65 2.79 14.28 -17.19
N ASP A 66 3.84 13.49 -17.41
CA ASP A 66 4.35 13.17 -18.74
C ASP A 66 4.17 11.68 -19.05
N TYR A 67 3.62 11.39 -20.22
CA TYR A 67 3.27 10.03 -20.61
C TYR A 67 3.98 9.61 -21.89
N PHE A 68 4.66 8.47 -21.83
CA PHE A 68 5.50 7.97 -22.92
C PHE A 68 5.02 6.58 -23.32
N VAL A 69 4.55 6.45 -24.57
CA VAL A 69 3.93 5.22 -25.07
C VAL A 69 4.38 4.92 -26.49
N LEU A 70 4.28 3.67 -26.92
CA LEU A 70 4.55 3.27 -28.28
C LEU A 70 3.47 3.87 -29.22
N PRO A 71 3.79 4.16 -30.50
CA PRO A 71 2.90 4.87 -31.40
C PRO A 71 1.51 4.21 -31.56
N GLY A 72 1.47 2.87 -31.57
CA GLY A 72 0.22 2.09 -31.68
C GLY A 72 -0.66 2.12 -30.44
N SER A 73 -0.13 2.58 -29.31
CA SER A 73 -0.81 2.60 -28.01
C SER A 73 -1.42 3.96 -27.65
N LEU A 74 -1.07 5.03 -28.37
CA LEU A 74 -1.41 6.42 -28.00
C LEU A 74 -2.90 6.66 -27.69
N ALA A 75 -3.80 6.16 -28.53
CA ALA A 75 -5.24 6.36 -28.34
C ALA A 75 -5.76 5.63 -27.09
N LYS A 76 -5.26 4.42 -26.82
CA LYS A 76 -5.62 3.63 -25.63
C LYS A 76 -5.03 4.26 -24.37
N ALA A 77 -3.78 4.71 -24.44
CA ALA A 77 -3.09 5.37 -23.35
C ALA A 77 -3.81 6.62 -22.85
N LYS A 78 -4.30 7.47 -23.76
CA LYS A 78 -5.07 8.67 -23.40
C LYS A 78 -6.34 8.36 -22.59
N VAL A 79 -6.95 7.20 -22.81
CA VAL A 79 -8.11 6.74 -22.01
C VAL A 79 -7.64 6.16 -20.69
N GLN A 80 -6.64 5.27 -20.72
CA GLN A 80 -6.25 4.51 -19.55
C GLN A 80 -5.48 5.35 -18.51
N PHE A 81 -4.56 6.20 -18.96
CA PHE A 81 -3.71 7.02 -18.08
C PHE A 81 -4.45 8.20 -17.46
N ALA A 82 -5.69 8.48 -17.86
CA ALA A 82 -6.56 9.45 -17.19
C ALA A 82 -6.80 9.12 -15.69
N GLN A 83 -6.52 7.87 -15.27
CA GLN A 83 -6.57 7.45 -13.87
C GLN A 83 -5.44 8.00 -13.00
N ALA A 84 -4.33 8.47 -13.59
CA ALA A 84 -3.18 8.97 -12.84
C ALA A 84 -3.52 10.24 -12.03
N LYS A 85 -4.18 11.22 -12.64
CA LYS A 85 -4.55 12.47 -11.97
C LYS A 85 -5.43 12.27 -10.72
N PRO A 86 -6.59 11.60 -10.78
CA PRO A 86 -7.40 11.37 -9.58
C PRO A 86 -6.68 10.50 -8.53
N MET A 87 -5.78 9.60 -8.95
CA MET A 87 -4.95 8.84 -8.01
C MET A 87 -4.00 9.75 -7.23
N ILE A 88 -3.27 10.64 -7.90
CA ILE A 88 -2.37 11.59 -7.25
C ILE A 88 -3.16 12.50 -6.31
N GLU A 89 -4.31 13.03 -6.74
CA GLU A 89 -5.17 13.87 -5.89
C GLU A 89 -5.65 13.14 -4.61
N VAL A 90 -5.94 11.84 -4.69
CA VAL A 90 -6.30 11.03 -3.51
C VAL A 90 -5.12 10.90 -2.56
N TYR A 91 -3.94 10.58 -3.07
CA TYR A 91 -2.75 10.38 -2.24
C TYR A 91 -2.21 11.70 -1.66
N GLU A 92 -2.33 12.80 -2.39
CA GLU A 92 -2.00 14.14 -1.87
C GLU A 92 -2.95 14.57 -0.73
N LYS A 93 -4.23 14.16 -0.77
CA LYS A 93 -5.15 14.37 0.36
C LYS A 93 -4.74 13.59 1.60
N VAL A 94 -4.10 12.43 1.45
CA VAL A 94 -3.62 11.64 2.59
C VAL A 94 -2.30 12.21 3.11
N PHE A 95 -1.31 12.34 2.23
CA PHE A 95 0.08 12.55 2.61
C PHE A 95 0.58 13.99 2.47
N GLY A 96 -0.15 14.85 1.76
CA GLY A 96 0.34 16.15 1.29
C GLY A 96 0.98 16.06 -0.10
N GLU A 97 1.56 17.17 -0.56
CA GLU A 97 2.13 17.33 -1.92
C GLU A 97 2.96 16.12 -2.39
N TYR A 98 2.76 15.76 -3.66
CA TYR A 98 3.50 14.72 -4.36
C TYR A 98 5.01 14.85 -4.10
N PRO A 99 5.72 13.76 -3.75
CA PRO A 99 7.11 13.85 -3.31
C PRO A 99 8.03 14.51 -4.34
N PHE A 100 7.92 14.15 -5.63
CA PHE A 100 8.94 14.46 -6.61
C PHE A 100 8.58 15.62 -7.55
N VAL A 101 7.97 16.70 -7.04
CA VAL A 101 7.46 17.82 -7.87
C VAL A 101 8.48 18.39 -8.85
N LYS A 102 9.76 18.53 -8.45
CA LYS A 102 10.83 19.04 -9.35
C LYS A 102 11.17 18.09 -10.50
N ASP A 103 10.89 16.80 -10.35
CA ASP A 103 11.18 15.74 -11.31
C ASP A 103 9.98 15.42 -12.21
N GLY A 104 8.76 15.77 -11.77
CA GLY A 104 7.52 15.42 -12.43
C GLY A 104 7.14 13.95 -12.26
N TYR A 105 5.89 13.61 -12.58
CA TYR A 105 5.42 12.23 -12.59
C TYR A 105 5.36 11.70 -14.01
N LYS A 106 5.70 10.42 -14.23
CA LYS A 106 5.63 9.79 -15.55
C LYS A 106 4.97 8.42 -15.51
N LEU A 107 4.26 8.09 -16.59
CA LEU A 107 3.93 6.71 -16.95
C LEU A 107 4.61 6.36 -18.28
N ILE A 108 5.29 5.22 -18.29
CA ILE A 108 6.11 4.77 -19.42
C ILE A 108 5.67 3.37 -19.84
N GLU A 109 5.20 3.20 -21.08
CA GLU A 109 4.85 1.88 -21.61
C GLU A 109 6.07 0.95 -21.69
N VAL A 110 5.93 -0.27 -21.18
CA VAL A 110 6.98 -1.29 -21.18
C VAL A 110 6.40 -2.67 -21.55
N PRO A 111 7.24 -3.63 -22.00
CA PRO A 111 6.77 -4.96 -22.40
C PRO A 111 6.53 -5.93 -21.21
N TYR A 112 6.75 -5.49 -19.98
CA TYR A 112 6.49 -6.25 -18.74
C TYR A 112 5.37 -5.58 -17.91
N SER A 113 4.93 -6.16 -16.80
CA SER A 113 3.73 -5.68 -16.08
C SER A 113 3.79 -4.21 -15.67
N GLY A 114 4.92 -3.77 -15.16
CA GLY A 114 5.14 -2.45 -14.57
C GLY A 114 6.19 -2.52 -13.47
N MET A 115 6.58 -1.37 -12.96
CA MET A 115 7.57 -1.19 -11.89
C MET A 115 7.54 0.26 -11.40
N GLU A 116 7.70 0.44 -10.11
CA GLU A 116 7.59 1.68 -9.36
C GLU A 116 8.79 2.62 -9.43
N HIS A 117 9.61 2.59 -10.48
CA HIS A 117 10.82 3.40 -10.53
C HIS A 117 10.53 4.89 -10.32
N GLN A 118 11.14 5.48 -9.29
CA GLN A 118 10.92 6.85 -8.81
C GLN A 118 10.73 7.87 -9.94
N SER A 119 9.59 8.57 -9.99
CA SER A 119 9.23 9.58 -11.02
C SER A 119 9.17 9.10 -12.48
N ALA A 120 9.36 7.79 -12.71
CA ALA A 120 9.43 7.12 -14.01
C ALA A 120 8.70 5.76 -13.96
N VAL A 121 7.47 5.79 -13.42
CA VAL A 121 6.65 4.59 -13.22
C VAL A 121 6.37 3.92 -14.57
N THR A 122 6.55 2.60 -14.62
CA THR A 122 6.40 1.84 -15.87
C THR A 122 5.09 1.06 -15.89
N TYR A 123 4.54 0.87 -17.09
CA TYR A 123 3.21 0.35 -17.32
C TYR A 123 3.19 -0.69 -18.45
N GLY A 124 2.63 -1.87 -18.19
CA GLY A 124 2.34 -2.86 -19.23
C GLY A 124 1.10 -3.70 -18.93
N ASN A 125 0.05 -3.06 -18.42
CA ASN A 125 -1.22 -3.71 -18.08
C ASN A 125 -2.22 -3.81 -19.25
N ARG A 126 -1.72 -3.82 -20.49
CA ARG A 126 -2.52 -4.02 -21.72
C ARG A 126 -3.67 -3.04 -21.95
N TRP A 127 -3.61 -1.86 -21.34
CA TRP A 127 -4.62 -0.80 -21.51
C TRP A 127 -6.01 -1.18 -20.98
N ALA A 128 -6.06 -1.95 -19.88
CA ALA A 128 -7.29 -2.44 -19.29
C ALA A 128 -7.27 -2.39 -17.75
N ASN A 129 -8.46 -2.27 -17.16
CA ASN A 129 -8.63 -2.38 -15.71
C ASN A 129 -8.43 -3.82 -15.22
N GLY A 130 -8.26 -3.97 -13.90
CA GLY A 130 -7.83 -5.23 -13.29
C GLY A 130 -6.32 -5.42 -13.35
N TYR A 131 -5.84 -6.60 -12.98
CA TYR A 131 -4.44 -6.99 -13.18
C TYR A 131 -4.34 -8.01 -14.32
N LEU A 132 -3.89 -7.53 -15.47
CA LEU A 132 -3.96 -8.22 -16.76
C LEU A 132 -5.40 -8.65 -17.08
N GLU A 133 -6.35 -7.71 -16.95
CA GLU A 133 -7.80 -7.90 -17.18
C GLU A 133 -8.49 -8.81 -16.16
N ARG A 134 -7.76 -9.29 -15.14
CA ARG A 134 -8.31 -10.20 -14.12
C ARG A 134 -8.82 -9.45 -12.91
N ASP A 135 -9.94 -9.94 -12.39
CA ASP A 135 -10.37 -9.64 -11.03
C ASP A 135 -9.47 -10.39 -10.05
N TRP A 136 -8.35 -9.76 -9.68
CA TRP A 136 -7.33 -10.44 -8.90
C TRP A 136 -7.76 -10.68 -7.44
N THR A 137 -8.65 -9.83 -6.89
CA THR A 137 -9.24 -10.04 -5.55
C THR A 137 -10.39 -11.03 -5.56
N GLY A 138 -11.07 -11.21 -6.70
CA GLY A 138 -12.18 -12.16 -6.86
C GLY A 138 -13.52 -11.66 -6.31
N VAL A 139 -13.62 -10.37 -5.99
CA VAL A 139 -14.83 -9.73 -5.41
C VAL A 139 -15.45 -8.68 -6.32
N GLY A 140 -14.98 -8.57 -7.57
CA GLY A 140 -15.48 -7.71 -8.64
C GLY A 140 -15.00 -6.26 -8.60
N VAL A 141 -14.26 -5.86 -7.57
CA VAL A 141 -13.85 -4.46 -7.38
C VAL A 141 -12.56 -4.14 -8.15
N SER A 142 -11.62 -5.09 -8.27
CA SER A 142 -10.35 -4.87 -9.00
C SER A 142 -10.55 -4.51 -10.48
N LEU A 143 -11.69 -4.89 -11.08
CA LEU A 143 -12.01 -4.56 -12.48
C LEU A 143 -12.46 -3.11 -12.70
N LYS A 144 -12.62 -2.32 -11.62
CA LYS A 144 -13.07 -0.92 -11.70
C LYS A 144 -11.94 0.08 -11.98
N PHE A 145 -10.69 -0.33 -11.83
CA PHE A 145 -9.52 0.53 -12.02
C PHE A 145 -8.32 -0.25 -12.57
N ASP A 146 -7.31 0.45 -13.06
CA ASP A 146 -6.06 -0.17 -13.52
C ASP A 146 -5.13 -0.48 -12.35
N PHE A 147 -4.94 -1.76 -12.05
CA PHE A 147 -4.12 -2.18 -10.91
C PHE A 147 -2.70 -1.62 -10.97
N ILE A 148 -2.05 -1.65 -12.14
CA ILE A 148 -0.65 -1.24 -12.28
C ILE A 148 -0.50 0.26 -12.12
N ILE A 149 -1.41 1.07 -12.67
CA ILE A 149 -1.33 2.52 -12.47
C ILE A 149 -1.43 2.86 -10.99
N ILE A 150 -2.36 2.22 -10.27
CA ILE A 150 -2.62 2.54 -8.87
C ILE A 150 -1.52 1.99 -7.94
N HIS A 151 -1.14 0.73 -8.08
CA HIS A 151 -0.13 0.08 -7.22
C HIS A 151 1.26 0.70 -7.42
N GLU A 152 1.75 0.71 -8.66
CA GLU A 152 3.12 1.16 -8.96
C GLU A 152 3.29 2.66 -8.65
N SER A 153 2.23 3.46 -8.76
CA SER A 153 2.30 4.88 -8.42
C SER A 153 2.15 5.16 -6.93
N ALA A 154 1.48 4.27 -6.16
CA ALA A 154 1.42 4.40 -4.70
C ALA A 154 2.82 4.34 -4.07
N HIS A 155 3.74 3.62 -4.73
CA HIS A 155 5.13 3.53 -4.31
C HIS A 155 5.92 4.84 -4.36
N GLU A 156 5.43 5.85 -5.09
CA GLU A 156 6.03 7.19 -5.05
C GLU A 156 6.07 7.73 -3.60
N TRP A 157 5.08 7.38 -2.76
CA TRP A 157 5.05 7.72 -1.33
C TRP A 157 5.77 6.66 -0.47
N PHE A 158 5.51 5.37 -0.68
CA PHE A 158 6.09 4.25 0.07
C PHE A 158 6.76 3.23 -0.84
N GLY A 159 8.09 3.22 -0.90
CA GLY A 159 8.86 2.56 -1.96
C GLY A 159 9.98 3.48 -2.40
N ASN A 160 9.62 4.74 -2.66
CA ASN A 160 10.52 5.75 -3.21
C ASN A 160 10.80 6.84 -2.18
N ALA A 161 9.78 7.61 -1.78
CA ALA A 161 9.98 8.68 -0.80
C ALA A 161 10.27 8.13 0.60
N VAL A 162 9.57 7.07 1.04
CA VAL A 162 9.90 6.34 2.26
C VAL A 162 10.26 4.91 1.87
N SER A 163 11.49 4.48 2.13
CA SER A 163 11.99 3.16 1.74
C SER A 163 12.25 2.27 2.95
N ALA A 164 12.16 0.95 2.78
CA ALA A 164 12.67 0.02 3.77
C ALA A 164 14.22 0.07 3.78
N ALA A 165 14.84 0.08 4.97
CA ALA A 165 16.30 0.06 5.09
C ALA A 165 16.90 -1.32 4.87
N ASP A 166 16.12 -2.39 5.01
CA ASP A 166 16.49 -3.77 4.71
C ASP A 166 15.32 -4.46 3.98
N VAL A 167 15.65 -5.37 3.07
CA VAL A 167 14.67 -6.11 2.25
C VAL A 167 13.66 -6.88 3.11
N SER A 168 14.05 -7.32 4.31
CA SER A 168 13.12 -7.98 5.25
C SER A 168 11.95 -7.10 5.71
N ASP A 169 12.08 -5.77 5.60
CA ASP A 169 11.05 -4.80 5.98
C ASP A 169 10.28 -4.26 4.75
N MET A 170 10.31 -4.95 3.60
CA MET A 170 9.62 -4.53 2.37
C MET A 170 8.10 -4.40 2.51
N TRP A 171 7.46 -4.92 3.55
CA TRP A 171 6.05 -4.60 3.83
C TRP A 171 5.79 -3.09 3.99
N ILE A 172 6.83 -2.29 4.35
CA ILE A 172 6.76 -0.83 4.39
C ILE A 172 6.49 -0.25 2.99
N GLN A 173 6.94 -0.92 1.95
CA GLN A 173 6.68 -0.55 0.57
C GLN A 173 5.38 -1.21 0.12
N GLU A 174 5.36 -2.55 0.14
CA GLU A 174 4.32 -3.37 -0.49
C GLU A 174 2.99 -3.35 0.26
N GLY A 175 3.04 -3.39 1.58
CA GLY A 175 1.84 -3.35 2.41
C GLY A 175 1.16 -1.99 2.34
N TRP A 176 1.93 -0.90 2.30
CA TRP A 176 1.40 0.45 2.13
C TRP A 176 0.87 0.71 0.72
N ALA A 177 1.61 0.32 -0.33
CA ALA A 177 1.12 0.44 -1.71
C ALA A 177 -0.20 -0.34 -1.90
N THR A 178 -0.24 -1.58 -1.41
CA THR A 178 -1.47 -2.40 -1.44
C THR A 178 -2.61 -1.76 -0.64
N TYR A 179 -2.32 -1.15 0.52
CA TYR A 179 -3.35 -0.47 1.31
C TYR A 179 -3.86 0.80 0.61
N LEU A 180 -3.00 1.52 -0.11
CA LEU A 180 -3.37 2.72 -0.87
C LEU A 180 -4.27 2.42 -2.06
N GLU A 181 -4.29 1.20 -2.58
CA GLU A 181 -5.33 0.75 -3.50
C GLU A 181 -6.71 0.77 -2.83
N ALA A 182 -6.83 0.25 -1.60
CA ALA A 182 -8.09 0.28 -0.86
C ALA A 182 -8.55 1.71 -0.57
N ILE A 183 -7.62 2.63 -0.31
CA ILE A 183 -7.93 4.06 -0.11
C ILE A 183 -8.37 4.72 -1.41
N TYR A 184 -7.74 4.37 -2.53
CA TYR A 184 -8.20 4.81 -3.84
C TYR A 184 -9.63 4.33 -4.11
N VAL A 185 -9.91 3.04 -3.88
CA VAL A 185 -11.26 2.48 -3.99
C VAL A 185 -12.26 3.21 -3.08
N GLU A 186 -11.89 3.49 -1.82
CA GLU A 186 -12.76 4.20 -0.88
C GLU A 186 -13.15 5.59 -1.40
N LYS A 187 -12.21 6.32 -1.99
CA LYS A 187 -12.45 7.68 -2.50
C LYS A 187 -13.19 7.71 -3.82
N LEU A 188 -12.96 6.74 -4.71
CA LEU A 188 -13.55 6.74 -6.05
C LEU A 188 -14.87 5.97 -6.13
N PHE A 189 -14.99 4.88 -5.37
CA PHE A 189 -16.10 3.93 -5.47
C PHE A 189 -16.89 3.75 -4.16
N GLY A 190 -16.40 4.32 -3.05
CA GLY A 190 -17.08 4.35 -1.76
C GLY A 190 -16.59 3.29 -0.77
N TYR A 191 -16.97 3.47 0.50
CA TYR A 191 -16.47 2.68 1.62
C TYR A 191 -16.82 1.19 1.52
N ASP A 192 -18.03 0.84 1.06
CA ASP A 192 -18.45 -0.56 0.95
C ASP A 192 -17.61 -1.34 -0.07
N ASP A 193 -17.27 -0.73 -1.20
CA ASP A 193 -16.37 -1.34 -2.17
C ASP A 193 -14.94 -1.44 -1.65
N ALA A 194 -14.46 -0.46 -0.88
CA ALA A 194 -13.15 -0.52 -0.24
C ALA A 194 -13.07 -1.63 0.80
N LEU A 195 -14.14 -1.81 1.59
CA LEU A 195 -14.25 -2.90 2.54
C LEU A 195 -14.27 -4.25 1.84
N ARG A 196 -15.04 -4.39 0.75
CA ARG A 196 -15.03 -5.61 -0.09
C ARG A 196 -13.65 -5.90 -0.68
N TYR A 197 -13.01 -4.89 -1.27
CA TYR A 197 -11.67 -4.99 -1.85
C TYR A 197 -10.65 -5.47 -0.82
N THR A 198 -10.61 -4.80 0.33
CA THR A 198 -9.70 -5.11 1.45
C THR A 198 -9.95 -6.52 1.97
N ASN A 199 -11.21 -6.92 2.15
CA ASN A 199 -11.55 -8.27 2.62
C ASN A 199 -11.23 -9.37 1.59
N GLY A 200 -11.28 -9.06 0.28
CA GLY A 200 -10.84 -9.97 -0.77
C GLY A 200 -9.35 -10.34 -0.68
N LEU A 201 -8.54 -9.52 -0.01
CA LEU A 201 -7.12 -9.82 0.23
C LEU A 201 -6.91 -11.01 1.19
N LYS A 202 -7.89 -11.33 2.04
CA LYS A 202 -7.76 -12.40 3.04
C LYS A 202 -7.47 -13.76 2.41
N GLU A 203 -8.14 -14.06 1.29
CA GLU A 203 -7.95 -15.30 0.51
C GLU A 203 -6.57 -15.39 -0.14
N LYS A 204 -5.78 -14.31 -0.14
CA LYS A 204 -4.43 -14.26 -0.71
C LYS A 204 -3.34 -14.48 0.34
N VAL A 205 -3.66 -14.32 1.62
CA VAL A 205 -2.70 -14.49 2.71
C VAL A 205 -2.50 -15.96 3.00
N LYS A 206 -1.24 -16.42 3.01
CA LYS A 206 -0.90 -17.83 3.28
C LYS A 206 -0.59 -18.10 4.74
N ASN A 207 -0.01 -17.13 5.46
CA ASN A 207 0.43 -17.24 6.85
C ASN A 207 1.36 -18.45 7.11
N THR A 208 2.20 -18.83 6.15
CA THR A 208 3.14 -19.96 6.28
C THR A 208 4.44 -19.59 7.00
N GLU A 209 4.80 -18.31 7.00
CA GLU A 209 5.99 -17.77 7.66
C GLU A 209 5.75 -16.28 8.02
N PRO A 210 6.58 -15.66 8.88
CA PRO A 210 6.49 -14.23 9.18
C PRO A 210 6.67 -13.35 7.93
N VAL A 211 6.02 -12.18 7.94
CA VAL A 211 6.21 -11.16 6.89
C VAL A 211 7.62 -10.61 6.95
N ILE A 212 8.12 -10.26 8.14
CA ILE A 212 9.50 -9.80 8.32
C ILE A 212 10.40 -11.05 8.40
N THR A 213 11.20 -11.25 7.36
CA THR A 213 12.18 -12.33 7.31
C THR A 213 13.43 -12.00 8.13
N GLN A 214 14.40 -12.91 8.16
CA GLN A 214 15.71 -12.61 8.71
C GLN A 214 16.35 -11.42 7.98
N ARG A 215 16.91 -10.48 8.75
CA ARG A 215 17.62 -9.28 8.26
C ARG A 215 19.00 -9.61 7.71
N GLY A 216 19.51 -8.77 6.81
CA GLY A 216 20.89 -8.81 6.33
C GLY A 216 21.23 -9.99 5.41
N ILE A 217 20.24 -10.79 5.00
CA ILE A 217 20.44 -11.92 4.08
C ILE A 217 19.92 -11.66 2.67
N HIS A 218 19.35 -10.47 2.41
CA HIS A 218 18.78 -10.06 1.12
C HIS A 218 17.78 -11.08 0.54
N ARG A 219 17.02 -11.75 1.41
CA ARG A 219 15.96 -12.66 1.01
C ARG A 219 14.68 -11.86 0.77
N THR A 220 14.07 -12.06 -0.40
CA THR A 220 12.73 -11.54 -0.69
C THR A 220 11.71 -12.08 0.32
N PRO A 221 10.92 -11.21 0.98
CA PRO A 221 9.88 -11.66 1.90
C PRO A 221 8.74 -12.42 1.20
N PRO A 222 7.89 -13.16 1.94
CA PRO A 222 6.72 -13.80 1.35
C PRO A 222 5.74 -12.77 0.80
N ALA A 223 4.89 -13.19 -0.15
CA ALA A 223 3.83 -12.35 -0.73
C ALA A 223 2.82 -11.81 0.32
N ASP A 224 2.80 -12.36 1.52
CA ASP A 224 2.03 -11.83 2.64
C ASP A 224 2.44 -10.38 2.99
N GLN A 225 3.64 -9.92 2.61
CA GLN A 225 4.04 -8.52 2.75
C GLN A 225 3.06 -7.53 2.09
N TYR A 226 2.43 -7.93 1.00
CA TYR A 226 1.38 -7.16 0.32
C TYR A 226 0.06 -7.28 1.09
N PHE A 227 -0.49 -8.50 1.12
CA PHE A 227 -1.88 -8.74 1.51
C PHE A 227 -2.08 -8.66 3.03
N LYS A 228 -1.22 -9.34 3.80
CA LYS A 228 -1.25 -9.27 5.27
C LYS A 228 -0.85 -7.88 5.73
N GLY A 229 0.10 -7.23 5.05
CA GLY A 229 0.48 -5.84 5.29
C GLY A 229 -0.69 -4.88 5.18
N ALA A 230 -1.44 -4.92 4.07
CA ALA A 230 -2.61 -4.06 3.87
C ALA A 230 -3.75 -4.35 4.86
N LEU A 231 -4.05 -5.63 5.10
CA LEU A 231 -5.04 -6.05 6.10
C LEU A 231 -4.67 -5.60 7.52
N PHE A 232 -3.39 -5.64 7.84
CA PHE A 232 -2.86 -5.14 9.12
C PHE A 232 -3.02 -3.62 9.24
N LEU A 233 -2.68 -2.84 8.21
CA LEU A 233 -2.88 -1.39 8.21
C LEU A 233 -4.37 -1.02 8.34
N HIS A 234 -5.26 -1.74 7.65
CA HIS A 234 -6.71 -1.58 7.80
C HIS A 234 -7.17 -1.91 9.23
N THR A 235 -6.62 -2.97 9.82
CA THR A 235 -6.88 -3.35 11.22
C THR A 235 -6.44 -2.24 12.17
N LEU A 236 -5.26 -1.65 11.96
CA LEU A 236 -4.75 -0.55 12.80
C LEU A 236 -5.66 0.69 12.74
N ARG A 237 -6.17 1.07 11.56
CA ARG A 237 -7.17 2.15 11.43
C ARG A 237 -8.39 1.88 12.34
N ASN A 238 -8.89 0.65 12.34
CA ASN A 238 -10.04 0.25 13.16
C ASN A 238 -9.71 0.05 14.65
N VAL A 239 -8.45 -0.26 14.99
CA VAL A 239 -7.95 -0.28 16.38
C VAL A 239 -7.89 1.12 16.96
N VAL A 240 -7.43 2.10 16.18
CA VAL A 240 -7.45 3.52 16.56
C VAL A 240 -8.87 4.04 16.69
N ASN A 241 -9.79 3.56 15.84
CA ASN A 241 -11.22 3.84 15.92
C ASN A 241 -11.57 5.34 15.87
N ASP A 242 -10.73 6.13 15.20
CA ASP A 242 -10.87 7.56 14.99
C ASP A 242 -10.12 7.90 13.70
N ASP A 243 -10.89 8.09 12.61
CA ASP A 243 -10.32 8.33 11.28
C ASP A 243 -9.53 9.64 11.22
N ALA A 244 -9.96 10.68 11.93
CA ALA A 244 -9.25 11.95 11.95
C ALA A 244 -7.88 11.79 12.62
N LYS A 245 -7.83 11.10 13.76
CA LYS A 245 -6.59 10.78 14.47
C LYS A 245 -5.68 9.85 13.66
N TRP A 246 -6.25 8.81 13.03
CA TRP A 246 -5.53 7.87 12.18
C TRP A 246 -4.86 8.59 11.00
N TRP A 247 -5.63 9.34 10.21
CA TRP A 247 -5.09 10.00 9.02
C TRP A 247 -4.11 11.13 9.34
N ALA A 248 -4.29 11.83 10.47
CA ALA A 248 -3.29 12.77 10.97
C ALA A 248 -1.97 12.05 11.30
N ALA A 249 -2.01 10.93 12.02
CA ALA A 249 -0.82 10.15 12.34
C ALA A 249 -0.12 9.59 11.09
N VAL A 250 -0.88 9.05 10.13
CA VAL A 250 -0.34 8.53 8.86
C VAL A 250 0.35 9.63 8.05
N ARG A 251 -0.27 10.82 7.95
CA ARG A 251 0.34 11.97 7.28
C ARG A 251 1.65 12.38 7.96
N GLU A 252 1.63 12.52 9.27
CA GLU A 252 2.80 12.92 10.05
C GLU A 252 3.92 11.87 9.96
N LEU A 253 3.59 10.57 9.95
CA LEU A 253 4.55 9.49 9.74
C LEU A 253 5.27 9.65 8.40
N TYR A 254 4.50 9.81 7.32
CA TYR A 254 5.07 10.01 5.99
C TYR A 254 5.93 11.26 5.95
N GLN A 255 5.46 12.39 6.47
CA GLN A 255 6.21 13.64 6.45
C GLN A 255 7.50 13.56 7.29
N GLN A 256 7.48 12.85 8.41
CA GLN A 256 8.67 12.66 9.25
C GLN A 256 9.75 11.83 8.56
N PHE A 257 9.36 10.78 7.82
CA PHE A 257 10.30 9.84 7.20
C PHE A 257 10.52 10.06 5.71
N LYS A 258 9.91 11.10 5.12
CA LYS A 258 10.07 11.48 3.71
C LYS A 258 11.57 11.63 3.39
N TYR A 259 12.00 10.93 2.34
CA TYR A 259 13.37 10.75 1.85
C TYR A 259 14.32 9.99 2.78
N GLN A 260 13.81 9.06 3.57
CA GLN A 260 14.60 8.22 4.46
C GLN A 260 14.37 6.73 4.20
N ASN A 261 15.39 5.95 4.56
CA ASN A 261 15.30 4.51 4.68
C ASN A 261 15.01 4.19 6.15
N ILE A 262 13.92 3.48 6.42
CA ILE A 262 13.45 3.20 7.78
C ILE A 262 13.29 1.71 8.04
N MET A 263 13.27 1.34 9.32
CA MET A 263 12.93 -0.02 9.76
C MET A 263 11.52 -0.05 10.36
N THR A 264 10.95 -1.25 10.52
CA THR A 264 9.66 -1.43 11.21
C THR A 264 9.64 -0.78 12.59
N GLU A 265 10.75 -0.82 13.32
CA GLU A 265 10.87 -0.25 14.66
C GLU A 265 10.66 1.28 14.67
N ASP A 266 11.01 1.97 13.58
CA ASP A 266 10.77 3.42 13.46
C ASP A 266 9.27 3.71 13.29
N VAL A 267 8.58 2.88 12.49
CA VAL A 267 7.11 2.93 12.34
C VAL A 267 6.44 2.66 13.68
N VAL A 268 6.83 1.59 14.40
CA VAL A 268 6.26 1.23 15.71
C VAL A 268 6.46 2.36 16.71
N ARG A 269 7.69 2.87 16.84
CA ARG A 269 8.02 3.95 17.79
C ARG A 269 7.23 5.22 17.50
N PHE A 270 7.11 5.59 16.22
CA PHE A 270 6.33 6.73 15.78
C PHE A 270 4.85 6.54 16.16
N MET A 271 4.25 5.42 15.74
CA MET A 271 2.82 5.17 15.93
C MET A 271 2.46 5.09 17.40
N ASN A 272 3.29 4.44 18.22
CA ASN A 272 3.07 4.36 19.66
C ASN A 272 3.05 5.75 20.31
N THR A 273 4.07 6.57 20.01
CA THR A 273 4.17 7.94 20.52
C THR A 273 2.99 8.80 20.06
N ARG A 274 2.68 8.77 18.75
CA ARG A 274 1.70 9.67 18.15
C ARG A 274 0.26 9.33 18.54
N LEU A 275 -0.03 8.04 18.70
CA LEU A 275 -1.37 7.57 19.04
C LEU A 275 -1.58 7.42 20.56
N GLY A 276 -0.50 7.39 21.35
CA GLY A 276 -0.57 7.12 22.79
C GLY A 276 -1.04 5.69 23.08
N MET A 277 -0.66 4.74 22.22
CA MET A 277 -1.05 3.33 22.31
C MET A 277 0.22 2.48 22.27
N ASP A 278 0.31 1.42 23.09
CA ASP A 278 1.38 0.44 22.91
C ASP A 278 0.93 -0.61 21.88
N LEU A 279 1.30 -0.40 20.62
CA LEU A 279 0.99 -1.30 19.50
C LEU A 279 2.09 -2.35 19.28
N THR A 280 3.13 -2.39 20.12
CA THR A 280 4.33 -3.20 19.88
C THR A 280 3.99 -4.68 19.70
N ALA A 281 3.20 -5.26 20.62
CA ALA A 281 2.74 -6.64 20.53
C ALA A 281 1.84 -6.88 19.30
N VAL A 282 1.06 -5.87 18.89
CA VAL A 282 0.23 -5.96 17.69
C VAL A 282 1.10 -6.03 16.43
N PHE A 283 2.06 -5.13 16.28
CA PHE A 283 3.03 -5.18 15.18
C PHE A 283 3.80 -6.50 15.14
N ASN A 284 4.29 -6.98 16.29
CA ASN A 284 5.00 -8.26 16.37
C ASN A 284 4.11 -9.41 15.91
N GLN A 285 2.86 -9.49 16.38
CA GLN A 285 1.95 -10.56 16.02
C GLN A 285 1.63 -10.58 14.52
N TYR A 286 1.43 -9.43 13.88
CA TYR A 286 1.11 -9.41 12.45
C TYR A 286 2.35 -9.57 11.55
N LEU A 287 3.50 -9.01 11.93
CA LEU A 287 4.66 -8.93 11.04
C LEU A 287 5.75 -9.95 11.36
N ARG A 288 5.96 -10.29 12.64
CA ARG A 288 7.03 -11.20 13.09
C ARG A 288 6.56 -12.61 13.42
N ARG A 289 5.24 -12.85 13.35
CA ARG A 289 4.63 -14.17 13.50
C ARG A 289 3.88 -14.53 12.23
N ALA A 290 3.91 -15.83 11.89
CA ALA A 290 3.15 -16.36 10.77
C ALA A 290 1.64 -16.31 11.09
N SER A 291 1.26 -16.70 12.31
CA SER A 291 -0.13 -16.71 12.76
C SER A 291 -0.73 -15.30 12.90
N ILE A 292 -2.06 -15.21 12.87
CA ILE A 292 -2.83 -14.00 13.20
C ILE A 292 -3.53 -14.18 14.54
N PRO A 293 -3.87 -13.09 15.26
CA PRO A 293 -4.50 -13.23 16.56
C PRO A 293 -5.89 -13.88 16.43
N THR A 294 -6.22 -14.75 17.39
CA THR A 294 -7.53 -15.42 17.46
C THR A 294 -8.30 -14.89 18.65
N LEU A 295 -9.50 -14.34 18.43
CA LEU A 295 -10.43 -13.99 19.50
C LEU A 295 -11.16 -15.25 19.93
N GLU A 296 -10.89 -15.72 21.15
CA GLU A 296 -11.65 -16.81 21.74
C GLU A 296 -12.85 -16.25 22.50
N LEU A 297 -14.03 -16.82 22.25
CA LEU A 297 -15.29 -16.47 22.91
C LEU A 297 -15.86 -17.70 23.62
N ALA A 298 -16.39 -17.54 24.83
CA ALA A 298 -17.14 -18.57 25.54
C ALA A 298 -18.43 -17.97 26.09
N PHE A 299 -19.57 -18.46 25.61
CA PHE A 299 -20.89 -17.93 25.97
C PHE A 299 -21.41 -18.64 27.22
N ASN A 300 -21.97 -17.87 28.16
CA ASN A 300 -22.69 -18.40 29.30
C ASN A 300 -24.13 -17.87 29.29
N ASP A 301 -25.02 -18.64 28.66
CA ASP A 301 -26.43 -18.27 28.49
C ASP A 301 -27.19 -18.21 29.82
N ASN A 302 -26.73 -18.90 30.86
CA ASN A 302 -27.37 -18.87 32.18
C ASN A 302 -27.05 -17.57 32.95
N GLU A 303 -25.94 -16.90 32.61
CA GLU A 303 -25.45 -15.69 33.29
C GLU A 303 -25.54 -14.45 32.39
N ASP A 304 -26.20 -14.55 31.23
CA ASP A 304 -26.28 -13.51 30.21
C ASP A 304 -24.91 -12.84 29.98
N SER A 305 -23.87 -13.65 29.75
CA SER A 305 -22.51 -13.17 29.62
C SER A 305 -21.70 -13.88 28.55
N VAL A 306 -20.64 -13.21 28.09
CA VAL A 306 -19.64 -13.81 27.20
C VAL A 306 -18.26 -13.53 27.77
N ALA A 307 -17.50 -14.61 27.96
CA ALA A 307 -16.08 -14.55 28.27
C ALA A 307 -15.28 -14.44 26.96
N TYR A 308 -14.21 -13.65 26.98
CA TYR A 308 -13.37 -13.42 25.81
C TYR A 308 -11.90 -13.26 26.16
N ARG A 309 -11.01 -13.65 25.24
CA ARG A 309 -9.56 -13.39 25.30
C ARG A 309 -8.90 -13.47 23.93
N TRP A 310 -7.68 -12.96 23.84
CA TRP A 310 -6.78 -13.18 22.72
C TRP A 310 -5.96 -14.47 22.89
N LYS A 311 -5.96 -15.34 21.88
CA LYS A 311 -5.00 -16.45 21.70
C LYS A 311 -3.99 -16.04 20.63
N THR A 312 -2.74 -15.84 21.05
CA THR A 312 -1.67 -15.21 20.25
C THR A 312 -0.31 -15.76 20.65
N ASP A 313 0.70 -15.50 19.82
CA ASP A 313 2.11 -15.83 20.12
C ASP A 313 2.77 -14.76 21.02
N GLU A 314 2.22 -13.54 21.04
CA GLU A 314 2.70 -12.41 21.84
C GLU A 314 2.00 -12.37 23.22
N ARG A 315 2.73 -12.65 24.30
CA ARG A 315 2.15 -12.80 25.66
C ARG A 315 1.42 -11.56 26.18
N GLU A 316 1.92 -10.38 25.83
CA GLU A 316 1.38 -9.09 26.26
C GLU A 316 0.41 -8.50 25.20
N PHE A 317 -0.09 -9.32 24.29
CA PHE A 317 -0.98 -8.86 23.23
C PHE A 317 -2.28 -8.28 23.80
N MET A 318 -2.51 -7.02 23.47
CA MET A 318 -3.74 -6.28 23.73
C MET A 318 -4.13 -5.54 22.46
N MET A 319 -5.35 -5.76 22.01
CA MET A 319 -5.89 -5.08 20.83
C MET A 319 -7.39 -4.89 21.04
N PRO A 320 -7.92 -3.64 21.01
CA PRO A 320 -9.34 -3.42 21.08
C PRO A 320 -10.03 -3.97 19.82
N ILE A 321 -11.26 -4.46 19.97
CA ILE A 321 -12.06 -5.00 18.88
C ILE A 321 -13.55 -4.73 19.10
N ARG A 322 -14.28 -4.57 17.99
CA ARG A 322 -15.73 -4.42 17.99
C ARG A 322 -16.44 -5.77 17.93
N VAL A 323 -17.39 -5.95 18.84
CA VAL A 323 -18.25 -7.14 18.97
C VAL A 323 -19.69 -6.73 19.27
N GLY A 324 -20.64 -7.66 19.16
CA GLY A 324 -22.05 -7.44 19.43
C GLY A 324 -22.90 -7.50 18.16
N ALA A 325 -23.99 -6.76 18.10
CA ALA A 325 -24.84 -6.73 16.91
C ALA A 325 -24.23 -5.81 15.84
N ARG A 326 -24.32 -6.19 14.56
CA ARG A 326 -23.77 -5.39 13.46
C ARG A 326 -24.31 -3.95 13.38
N ALA A 327 -25.56 -3.75 13.82
CA ALA A 327 -26.19 -2.44 13.89
C ALA A 327 -25.75 -1.59 15.11
N SER A 328 -25.10 -2.20 16.10
CA SER A 328 -24.70 -1.56 17.35
C SER A 328 -23.45 -2.22 17.93
N TRP A 329 -22.30 -1.89 17.34
CA TRP A 329 -21.01 -2.39 17.79
C TRP A 329 -20.64 -1.85 19.18
N GLN A 330 -20.14 -2.73 20.04
CA GLN A 330 -19.45 -2.38 21.27
C GLN A 330 -17.96 -2.68 21.13
N THR A 331 -17.11 -1.73 21.54
CA THR A 331 -15.66 -1.98 21.63
C THR A 331 -15.32 -2.65 22.96
N ILE A 332 -14.64 -3.78 22.89
CA ILE A 332 -14.02 -4.45 24.04
C ILE A 332 -12.50 -4.38 23.94
N SER A 333 -11.83 -4.55 25.09
CA SER A 333 -10.36 -4.60 25.18
C SER A 333 -9.90 -5.96 25.75
N PRO A 334 -9.86 -7.02 24.93
CA PRO A 334 -9.33 -8.31 25.34
C PRO A 334 -7.83 -8.23 25.61
N THR A 335 -7.36 -9.12 26.48
CA THR A 335 -5.95 -9.44 26.66
C THR A 335 -5.77 -10.95 26.47
N THR A 336 -4.58 -11.48 26.71
CA THR A 336 -4.33 -12.94 26.72
C THR A 336 -4.98 -13.68 27.89
N ASN A 337 -5.50 -12.94 28.89
CA ASN A 337 -6.28 -13.48 30.00
C ASN A 337 -7.78 -13.37 29.72
N TRP A 338 -8.55 -14.33 30.23
CA TRP A 338 -10.01 -14.29 30.17
C TRP A 338 -10.56 -13.05 30.86
N ARG A 339 -11.48 -12.38 30.17
CA ARG A 339 -12.34 -11.31 30.68
C ARG A 339 -13.79 -11.69 30.40
N VAL A 340 -14.73 -11.09 31.12
CA VAL A 340 -16.17 -11.34 30.93
C VAL A 340 -16.86 -10.00 30.71
N MET A 341 -17.80 -9.97 29.78
CA MET A 341 -18.76 -8.87 29.63
C MET A 341 -20.19 -9.39 29.73
N PRO A 342 -21.14 -8.56 30.22
CA PRO A 342 -22.55 -8.87 30.06
C PRO A 342 -22.91 -8.94 28.57
N ASN A 343 -23.79 -9.87 28.23
CA ASN A 343 -24.31 -10.07 26.89
C ASN A 343 -25.72 -10.67 26.94
N THR A 344 -26.70 -9.90 26.48
CA THR A 344 -28.09 -10.35 26.34
C THR A 344 -28.42 -10.81 24.91
N LEU A 345 -27.46 -10.73 23.98
CA LEU A 345 -27.66 -11.20 22.61
C LEU A 345 -27.59 -12.73 22.57
N ALA A 346 -28.49 -13.35 21.82
CA ALA A 346 -28.33 -14.77 21.49
C ALA A 346 -27.01 -14.99 20.74
N ARG A 347 -26.39 -16.17 20.91
CA ARG A 347 -25.11 -16.50 20.26
C ARG A 347 -25.09 -16.23 18.75
N ALA A 348 -26.21 -16.45 18.05
CA ALA A 348 -26.33 -16.20 16.60
C ALA A 348 -26.39 -14.71 16.21
N GLN A 349 -26.64 -13.82 17.17
CA GLN A 349 -26.72 -12.37 17.00
C GLN A 349 -25.45 -11.65 17.47
N PHE A 350 -24.57 -12.35 18.20
CA PHE A 350 -23.30 -11.83 18.64
C PHE A 350 -22.26 -12.02 17.54
N GLU A 351 -21.92 -10.94 16.86
CA GLU A 351 -20.93 -10.91 15.80
C GLU A 351 -19.61 -10.31 16.31
N VAL A 352 -18.56 -10.57 15.54
CA VAL A 352 -17.26 -9.91 15.66
C VAL A 352 -17.05 -9.20 14.34
N ALA A 353 -16.61 -7.94 14.37
CA ALA A 353 -16.44 -7.10 13.17
C ALA A 353 -15.24 -7.53 12.30
N THR A 354 -15.20 -8.80 11.90
CA THR A 354 -14.08 -9.40 11.17
C THR A 354 -13.88 -8.76 9.80
N ASP A 355 -14.86 -8.04 9.25
CA ASP A 355 -14.69 -7.21 8.06
C ASP A 355 -13.74 -6.03 8.29
N LEU A 356 -13.64 -5.53 9.52
CA LEU A 356 -12.80 -4.41 9.95
C LEU A 356 -11.45 -4.84 10.58
N TYR A 357 -11.38 -6.05 11.12
CA TYR A 357 -10.20 -6.58 11.82
C TYR A 357 -9.74 -7.90 11.21
N TYR A 358 -8.47 -8.00 10.82
CA TYR A 358 -7.91 -9.24 10.25
C TYR A 358 -7.50 -10.24 11.33
N ILE A 359 -8.50 -10.93 11.89
CA ILE A 359 -8.34 -11.89 12.98
C ILE A 359 -9.04 -13.22 12.67
N ASN A 360 -8.73 -14.25 13.47
CA ASN A 360 -9.58 -15.43 13.58
C ASN A 360 -10.56 -15.28 14.75
N VAL A 361 -11.67 -16.00 14.71
CA VAL A 361 -12.62 -16.09 15.82
C VAL A 361 -12.89 -17.56 16.12
N GLU A 362 -12.73 -17.96 17.39
CA GLU A 362 -13.03 -19.31 17.87
C GLU A 362 -14.06 -19.22 19.00
N ALA A 363 -15.24 -19.82 18.80
CA ALA A 363 -16.23 -19.94 19.87
C ALA A 363 -16.05 -21.28 20.58
N ARG A 364 -15.67 -21.25 21.85
CA ARG A 364 -15.56 -22.43 22.72
C ARG A 364 -16.95 -22.94 23.11
N PRO A 365 -17.09 -24.26 23.32
CA PRO A 365 -18.32 -24.87 23.81
C PRO A 365 -18.66 -24.42 25.23
#